data_AF-A0A375HDF6-F1
#
_entry.id   AF-A0A375HDF6-F1
#
_cell.length_a   1.000
_cell.length_b   1.000
_cell.length_c   1.000
_cell.angle_alpha   90.00
_cell.angle_beta   90.00
_cell.angle_gamma   90.00
#
_symmetry.space_group_name_H-M   'P 1'
#
loop_
_entity.id
_entity.type
_entity.pdbx_description
1 polymer ?
#
loop_
_entity_poly.entity_id
_entity_poly.type
_entity_poly.pdbx_seq_one_letter_code
_entity_poly.pdbx_strand_id
1 'polypeptide(L)'
;MPRPLPDPTPPSRATIRSIDQLGDWIRATRAGEGMPIDQAANHCGVSVGMLSKLENGKGVNLEHALRVMDGLGLTMLVVPRAHAALLEQAAAHAAKMDRNAAREWKARVEE
;
A
#
# COMPACT_ATOMS: atom_id res chain seq x y z
N MET A 1 0.58 0.48 -25.30
CA MET A 1 0.51 -0.79 -24.55
C MET A 1 0.30 -0.47 -23.08
N PRO A 2 -0.68 -1.09 -22.38
CA PRO A 2 -0.77 -0.97 -20.93
C PRO A 2 0.52 -1.49 -20.31
N ARG A 3 1.09 -0.76 -19.35
CA ARG A 3 2.25 -1.27 -18.60
C ARG A 3 1.78 -2.46 -17.75
N PRO A 4 2.56 -3.56 -17.68
CA PRO A 4 2.25 -4.68 -16.80
C PRO A 4 2.00 -4.18 -15.37
N LEU A 5 0.98 -4.71 -14.72
CA LEU A 5 0.70 -4.39 -13.33
C LEU A 5 1.87 -4.88 -12.45
N PRO A 6 2.30 -4.10 -11.45
CA PRO A 6 3.34 -4.52 -10.51
C PRO A 6 2.88 -5.70 -9.65
N ASP A 7 3.80 -6.30 -8.90
CA ASP A 7 3.48 -7.32 -7.90
C ASP A 7 2.49 -6.75 -6.86
N PRO A 8 1.31 -7.38 -6.68
CA PRO A 8 0.32 -6.95 -5.69
C PRO A 8 0.69 -7.30 -4.25
N THR A 9 1.80 -8.02 -4.02
CA THR A 9 2.18 -8.47 -2.67
C THR A 9 2.62 -7.27 -1.82
N PRO A 10 1.87 -6.91 -0.76
CA PRO A 10 2.27 -5.81 0.10
C PRO A 10 3.53 -6.17 0.90
N PRO A 11 4.39 -5.19 1.21
CA PRO A 11 5.54 -5.41 2.08
C PRO A 11 5.12 -6.01 3.44
N SER A 12 5.92 -6.93 3.97
CA SER A 12 5.58 -7.64 5.22
C SER A 12 5.59 -6.75 6.48
N ARG A 13 6.10 -5.52 6.41
CA ARG A 13 6.33 -4.65 7.55
C ARG A 13 5.48 -3.38 7.45
N ALA A 14 4.67 -3.15 8.48
CA ALA A 14 3.84 -1.95 8.61
C ALA A 14 4.65 -0.68 8.97
N THR A 15 5.79 -0.84 9.64
CA THR A 15 6.67 0.28 10.01
C THR A 15 7.42 0.82 8.79
N ILE A 16 7.11 2.05 8.39
CA ILE A 16 7.78 2.78 7.30
C ILE A 16 8.92 3.63 7.88
N ARG A 17 10.14 3.47 7.33
CA ARG A 17 11.37 4.20 7.72
C ARG A 17 12.00 4.98 6.58
N SER A 18 11.62 4.69 5.34
CA SER A 18 12.05 5.43 4.15
C SER A 18 10.88 5.62 3.20
N ILE A 19 11.03 6.58 2.31
CA ILE A 19 10.02 6.85 1.27
C ILE A 19 9.90 5.68 0.28
N ASP A 20 10.96 4.90 0.05
CA ASP A 20 10.90 3.70 -0.79
C ASP A 20 9.89 2.69 -0.23
N GLN A 21 9.92 2.48 1.09
CA GLN A 21 8.99 1.57 1.76
C GLN A 21 7.55 2.04 1.63
N LEU A 22 7.30 3.35 1.70
CA LEU A 22 5.97 3.92 1.43
C LEU A 22 5.55 3.71 -0.03
N GLY A 23 6.48 3.94 -0.97
CA GLY A 23 6.27 3.72 -2.39
C GLY A 23 5.90 2.29 -2.73
N ASP A 24 6.57 1.31 -2.09
CA ASP A 24 6.29 -0.11 -2.25
C ASP A 24 4.87 -0.47 -1.76
N TRP A 25 4.44 0.07 -0.60
CA TRP A 25 3.08 -0.11 -0.10
C TRP A 25 2.04 0.44 -1.08
N ILE A 26 2.21 1.69 -1.53
CA ILE A 26 1.30 2.33 -2.49
C ILE A 26 1.21 1.54 -3.79
N ARG A 27 2.36 1.11 -4.32
CA ARG A 27 2.45 0.33 -5.55
C ARG A 27 1.74 -1.02 -5.40
N ALA A 28 1.97 -1.74 -4.30
CA ALA A 28 1.38 -3.05 -4.05
C ALA A 28 -0.14 -2.95 -3.87
N THR A 29 -0.63 -1.97 -3.10
CA THR A 29 -2.07 -1.73 -2.93
C THR A 29 -2.73 -1.42 -4.27
N ARG A 30 -2.15 -0.51 -5.06
CA ARG A 30 -2.66 -0.20 -6.40
C ARG A 30 -2.67 -1.43 -7.32
N ALA A 31 -1.63 -2.25 -7.26
CA ALA A 31 -1.54 -3.49 -8.03
C ALA A 31 -2.58 -4.53 -7.59
N GLY A 32 -2.85 -4.64 -6.28
CA GLY A 32 -3.88 -5.51 -5.72
C GLY A 32 -5.29 -5.16 -6.19
N GLU A 33 -5.55 -3.88 -6.44
CA GLU A 33 -6.80 -3.38 -7.03
C GLU A 33 -6.83 -3.48 -8.57
N GLY A 34 -5.75 -3.94 -9.20
CA GLY A 34 -5.64 -4.01 -10.65
C GLY A 34 -5.63 -2.64 -11.34
N MET A 35 -5.29 -1.57 -10.61
CA MET A 35 -5.45 -0.20 -11.07
C MET A 35 -4.22 0.31 -11.84
N PRO A 36 -4.35 0.70 -13.12
CA PRO A 36 -3.27 1.35 -13.86
C PRO A 36 -2.85 2.68 -13.21
N ILE A 37 -1.58 3.06 -13.33
CA ILE A 37 -1.03 4.26 -12.66
C ILE A 37 -1.68 5.58 -13.09
N ASP A 38 -2.12 5.67 -14.35
CA ASP A 38 -2.89 6.79 -14.88
C ASP A 38 -4.28 6.90 -14.23
N GLN A 39 -4.97 5.77 -14.07
CA GLN A 39 -6.25 5.73 -13.37
C GLN A 39 -6.10 6.03 -11.88
N ALA A 40 -5.08 5.49 -11.24
CA ALA A 40 -4.79 5.76 -9.83
C ALA A 40 -4.44 7.23 -9.58
N ALA A 41 -3.64 7.83 -10.46
CA ALA A 41 -3.31 9.24 -10.37
C ALA A 41 -4.57 10.12 -10.49
N ASN A 42 -5.45 9.80 -11.43
CA ASN A 42 -6.73 10.48 -11.59
C ASN A 42 -7.65 10.28 -10.38
N HIS A 43 -7.77 9.04 -9.89
CA HIS A 43 -8.56 8.69 -8.69
C HIS A 43 -8.09 9.45 -7.45
N CYS A 44 -6.77 9.56 -7.26
CA CYS A 44 -6.17 10.28 -6.14
C CYS A 44 -6.07 11.80 -6.36
N GLY A 45 -6.47 12.33 -7.52
CA GLY A 45 -6.38 13.77 -7.83
C GLY A 45 -4.94 14.30 -7.90
N VAL A 46 -4.02 13.52 -8.47
CA VAL A 46 -2.59 13.86 -8.58
C VAL A 46 -2.06 13.60 -10.00
N SER A 47 -0.87 14.12 -10.32
CA SER A 47 -0.26 13.83 -11.63
C SER A 47 0.39 12.44 -11.67
N VAL A 48 0.35 11.79 -12.84
CA VAL A 48 0.98 10.48 -13.08
C VAL A 48 2.49 10.50 -12.75
N GLY A 49 3.16 11.61 -13.07
CA GLY A 49 4.57 11.79 -12.76
C GLY A 49 4.85 11.89 -11.26
N MET A 50 3.94 12.49 -10.48
CA MET A 50 4.05 12.56 -9.03
C MET A 50 3.83 11.17 -8.41
N LEU A 51 2.77 10.47 -8.79
CA LEU A 51 2.50 9.11 -8.31
C LEU A 51 3.65 8.14 -8.67
N SER A 52 4.17 8.24 -9.90
CA SER A 52 5.34 7.45 -10.33
C SER A 52 6.58 7.75 -9.49
N LYS A 53 6.85 9.02 -9.15
CA LYS A 53 7.96 9.37 -8.26
C LYS A 53 7.77 8.75 -6.88
N LEU A 54 6.58 8.89 -6.30
CA LEU A 54 6.24 8.36 -4.98
C LEU A 54 6.39 6.83 -4.93
N GLU A 55 5.83 6.10 -5.91
CA GLU A 55 5.98 4.64 -6.00
C GLU A 55 7.43 4.18 -6.18
N ASN A 56 8.28 5.02 -6.75
CA ASN A 56 9.71 4.75 -6.93
C ASN A 56 10.58 5.32 -5.81
N GLY A 57 9.99 5.69 -4.66
CA GLY A 57 10.73 6.18 -3.50
C GLY A 57 11.40 7.54 -3.71
N LYS A 58 10.96 8.32 -4.70
CA LYS A 58 11.48 9.67 -4.93
C LYS A 58 10.70 10.67 -4.07
N GLY A 59 11.41 11.66 -3.55
CA GLY A 59 10.83 12.75 -2.75
C GLY A 59 9.63 13.41 -3.44
N VAL A 60 8.51 13.47 -2.72
CA VAL A 60 7.29 14.18 -3.09
C VAL A 60 6.78 15.01 -1.91
N ASN A 61 5.88 15.95 -2.17
CA ASN A 61 5.21 16.69 -1.10
C ASN A 61 4.38 15.71 -0.24
N LEU A 62 4.51 15.81 1.08
CA LEU A 62 3.77 15.00 2.06
C LEU A 62 2.26 15.10 1.86
N GLU A 63 1.72 16.29 1.54
CA GLU A 63 0.29 16.47 1.30
C GLU A 63 -0.22 15.56 0.18
N HIS A 64 0.54 15.46 -0.90
CA HIS A 64 0.21 14.58 -2.02
C HIS A 64 0.37 13.11 -1.67
N ALA A 65 1.37 12.75 -0.86
CA ALA A 65 1.53 11.38 -0.39
C ALA A 65 0.36 10.95 0.49
N LEU A 66 -0.08 11.80 1.41
CA LEU A 66 -1.25 11.55 2.26
C LEU A 66 -2.54 11.43 1.44
N ARG A 67 -2.72 12.27 0.41
CA ARG A 67 -3.87 12.18 -0.50
C ARG A 67 -3.89 10.86 -1.28
N VAL A 68 -2.73 10.41 -1.78
CA VAL A 68 -2.63 9.11 -2.47
C VAL A 68 -2.91 7.96 -1.51
N MET A 69 -2.40 8.02 -0.27
CA MET A 69 -2.69 7.00 0.73
C MET A 69 -4.20 6.90 0.98
N ASP A 70 -4.86 8.02 1.26
CA ASP A 70 -6.30 8.07 1.50
C ASP A 70 -7.10 7.55 0.30
N GLY A 71 -6.76 7.97 -0.91
CA GLY A 71 -7.38 7.49 -2.15
C GLY A 71 -7.20 5.99 -2.42
N LEU A 72 -6.19 5.35 -1.84
CA LEU A 72 -5.96 3.90 -1.94
C LEU A 72 -6.38 3.15 -0.66
N GLY A 73 -7.13 3.79 0.25
CA GLY A 73 -7.57 3.18 1.50
C GLY A 73 -6.46 2.89 2.51
N LEU A 74 -5.29 3.52 2.36
CA LEU A 74 -4.18 3.44 3.30
C LEU A 74 -4.25 4.56 4.34
N THR A 75 -3.87 4.26 5.58
CA THR A 75 -3.86 5.23 6.67
C THR A 75 -2.48 5.35 7.33
N MET A 76 -2.11 6.56 7.75
CA MET A 76 -0.88 6.82 8.49
C MET A 76 -1.18 7.00 9.98
N LEU A 77 -0.58 6.16 10.82
CA LEU A 77 -0.64 6.31 12.27
C LEU A 77 0.69 6.85 12.81
N VAL A 78 0.63 7.96 13.55
CA VAL A 78 1.79 8.56 14.22
C VAL A 78 1.79 8.17 15.69
N VAL A 79 2.86 7.52 16.14
CA VAL A 79 2.98 6.99 17.51
C VAL A 79 4.36 7.25 18.10
N PRO A 80 4.49 7.29 19.45
CA PRO A 80 5.80 7.23 20.09
C PRO A 80 6.58 5.99 19.66
N ARG A 81 7.87 6.16 19.35
CA ARG A 81 8.74 5.07 18.88
C ARG A 81 8.80 3.89 19.85
N ALA A 82 8.63 4.14 21.16
CA ALA A 82 8.57 3.09 22.18
C ALA A 82 7.42 2.09 21.95
N HIS A 83 6.33 2.52 21.31
CA HIS A 83 5.15 1.69 21.05
C HIS A 83 5.19 1.02 19.66
N ALA A 84 6.14 1.39 18.79
CA ALA A 84 6.17 0.93 17.41
C ALA A 84 6.29 -0.60 17.29
N ALA A 85 7.08 -1.24 18.15
CA ALA A 85 7.25 -2.69 18.13
C ALA A 85 5.96 -3.46 18.45
N LEU A 86 5.20 -3.00 19.44
CA LEU A 86 3.91 -3.59 19.81
C LEU A 86 2.89 -3.46 18.67
N LEU A 87 2.81 -2.27 18.07
CA LEU A 87 1.88 -2.00 16.97
C LEU A 87 2.26 -2.74 15.70
N GLU A 88 3.56 -2.91 15.42
CA GLU A 88 4.05 -3.72 14.31
C GLU A 88 3.65 -5.19 14.46
N GLN A 89 3.71 -5.74 15.68
CA GLN A 89 3.24 -7.10 15.96
C GLN A 89 1.72 -7.23 15.77
N ALA A 90 0.94 -6.25 16.26
CA ALA A 90 -0.51 -6.24 16.09
C ALA A 90 -0.90 -6.17 14.61
N ALA A 91 -0.25 -5.30 13.82
CA ALA A 91 -0.46 -5.19 12.39
C ALA A 91 -0.07 -6.48 11.65
N ALA A 92 1.05 -7.11 12.02
CA ALA A 92 1.47 -8.38 11.44
C ALA A 92 0.49 -9.53 11.76
N HIS A 93 -0.11 -9.52 12.95
CA HIS A 93 -1.15 -10.48 13.34
C HIS A 93 -2.42 -10.28 12.51
N ALA A 94 -2.92 -9.05 12.41
CA ALA A 94 -4.08 -8.72 11.57
C ALA A 94 -3.89 -9.16 10.11
N ALA A 95 -2.74 -8.83 9.51
CA ALA A 95 -2.43 -9.24 8.14
C ALA A 95 -2.34 -10.77 7.94
N LYS A 96 -1.96 -11.53 8.98
CA LYS A 96 -2.01 -13.01 8.93
C LYS A 96 -3.45 -13.52 8.96
N MET A 97 -4.31 -12.92 9.78
CA MET A 97 -5.72 -13.27 9.86
C MET A 97 -6.42 -13.05 8.52
N ASP A 98 -6.18 -11.91 7.87
CA ASP A 98 -6.77 -11.61 6.54
C ASP A 98 -6.34 -12.62 5.48
N ARG A 99 -5.05 -13.01 5.46
CA ARG A 99 -4.55 -14.03 4.53
C ARG A 99 -5.14 -15.41 4.79
N ASN A 100 -5.34 -15.78 6.06
CA ASN A 100 -5.96 -17.04 6.42
C ASN A 100 -7.44 -17.05 6.00
N ALA A 101 -8.18 -15.98 6.29
CA ALA A 101 -9.57 -15.83 5.85
C ALA A 101 -9.71 -15.91 4.33
N ALA A 102 -8.81 -15.28 3.57
CA ALA A 102 -8.79 -15.37 2.11
C ALA A 102 -8.51 -16.79 1.59
N ARG A 103 -7.67 -17.58 2.28
CA ARG A 103 -7.40 -18.98 1.93
C ARG A 103 -8.61 -19.88 2.21
N GLU A 104 -9.23 -19.71 3.37
CA GLU A 104 -10.44 -20.45 3.75
C GLU A 104 -11.61 -20.15 2.83
N TRP A 105 -11.79 -18.90 2.41
CA TRP A 105 -12.80 -18.52 1.42
C TRP A 105 -12.58 -19.23 0.08
N LYS A 106 -11.35 -19.23 -0.44
CA LYS A 106 -11.03 -19.92 -1.70
C LYS A 106 -11.29 -21.42 -1.62
N ALA A 107 -10.89 -22.06 -0.52
CA ALA A 107 -11.13 -23.49 -0.30
C ALA A 107 -12.62 -23.85 -0.31
N ARG A 108 -13.49 -22.97 0.21
CA ARG A 108 -14.96 -23.16 0.22
C ARG A 108 -15.66 -22.90 -1.11
N VAL A 109 -15.03 -22.19 -2.04
CA VAL A 109 -15.62 -21.82 -3.35
C VAL A 109 -15.22 -22.82 -4.43
N GLU A 110 -14.10 -23.53 -4.24
CA GLU A 110 -13.59 -24.56 -5.16
C GLU A 110 -14.11 -25.98 -4.87
N GLU A 111 -14.92 -26.16 -3.82
CA GLU A 111 -15.59 -27.41 -3.42
C GLU A 111 -17.07 -27.40 -3.81
#